data_AF-A0A7C3WXV5-F1
#
_entry.id   AF-A0A7C3WXV5-F1
#
_cell.length_a   1.000
_cell.length_b   1.000
_cell.length_c   1.000
_cell.angle_alpha   90.00
_cell.angle_beta   90.00
_cell.angle_gamma   90.00
#
_symmetry.space_group_name_H-M   'P 1'
#
loop_
_entity.id
_entity.type
_entity.pdbx_description
1 polymer ?
#
loop_
_entity_poly.entity_id
_entity_poly.type
_entity_poly.pdbx_seq_one_letter_code
_entity_poly.pdbx_strand_id
1 'polypeptide(L)'
;MSGYILSFSSAYPAGLSIETGYVESGTQTILNTMLSVSSNESVSAIQFDALYNPYVCEIITVTAGSSSVSAQKQVQYNIVTPGQVRVIIAGLNPNIIPIGSV
;
A
#
# COMPACT_ATOMS: atom_id res chain seq x y z
N MET A 1 5.56 -11.60 -41.84
CA MET A 1 6.49 -11.28 -40.74
C MET A 1 5.83 -10.23 -39.88
N SER A 2 5.22 -10.62 -38.76
CA SER A 2 4.58 -9.68 -37.83
C SER A 2 5.65 -9.27 -36.83
N GLY A 3 6.17 -8.05 -36.99
CA GLY A 3 7.20 -7.49 -36.12
C GLY A 3 6.58 -7.06 -34.81
N TYR A 4 7.04 -7.62 -33.70
CA TYR A 4 6.72 -7.09 -32.38
C TYR A 4 7.36 -5.70 -32.26
N ILE A 5 6.52 -4.66 -32.20
CA ILE A 5 7.00 -3.32 -31.86
C ILE A 5 7.37 -3.36 -30.38
N LEU A 6 8.66 -3.23 -30.08
CA LEU A 6 9.15 -2.96 -28.74
C LEU A 6 8.77 -1.51 -28.41
N SER A 7 7.60 -1.28 -27.81
CA SER A 7 7.31 0.01 -27.20
C SER A 7 7.95 0.04 -25.81
N PHE A 8 8.84 1.00 -25.61
CA PHE A 8 9.34 1.34 -24.28
C PHE A 8 8.35 2.35 -23.69
N SER A 9 7.47 1.88 -22.81
CA SER A 9 6.70 2.79 -21.96
C SER A 9 7.62 3.25 -20.83
N SER A 10 7.65 4.56 -20.56
CA SER A 10 8.17 5.05 -19.29
C SER A 10 7.36 4.40 -18.15
N ALA A 11 8.04 3.86 -17.14
CA ALA A 11 7.39 3.60 -15.85
C ALA A 11 7.13 4.96 -15.22
N TYR A 12 5.89 5.28 -14.86
CA TYR A 12 5.64 6.52 -14.14
C TYR A 12 5.85 6.30 -12.63
N PRO A 13 6.26 7.34 -11.88
CA PRO A 13 6.51 7.16 -10.46
C PRO A 13 5.21 6.90 -9.70
N ALA A 14 5.26 5.92 -8.81
CA ALA A 14 4.36 5.77 -7.67
C ALA A 14 5.17 5.97 -6.39
N GLY A 15 4.65 6.77 -5.46
CA GLY A 15 5.24 7.04 -4.16
C GLY A 15 4.36 6.51 -3.04
N LEU A 16 4.98 6.00 -1.99
CA LEU A 16 4.30 5.57 -0.78
C LEU A 16 4.87 6.36 0.40
N SER A 17 4.01 6.95 1.23
CA SER A 17 4.42 7.68 2.42
C SER A 17 3.59 7.30 3.63
N ILE A 18 4.23 7.28 4.80
CA ILE A 18 3.54 7.18 6.09
C ILE A 18 3.18 8.60 6.54
N GLU A 19 1.91 8.84 6.79
CA GLU A 19 1.42 10.12 7.29
C GLU A 19 1.47 10.18 8.82
N THR A 20 1.22 11.37 9.36
CA THR A 20 1.07 11.56 10.81
C THR A 20 -0.10 10.74 11.31
N GLY A 21 0.16 9.92 12.32
CA GLY A 21 -0.86 9.13 12.98
C GLY A 21 -1.66 9.90 14.03
N TYR A 22 -2.72 9.27 14.51
CA TYR A 22 -3.50 9.76 15.65
C TYR A 22 -3.73 8.64 16.66
N VAL A 23 -3.89 9.01 17.93
CA VAL A 23 -4.24 8.07 18.99
C VAL A 23 -5.72 7.74 18.86
N GLU A 24 -6.06 6.47 18.68
CA GLU A 24 -7.45 6.02 18.61
C GLU A 24 -8.01 5.77 20.02
N SER A 25 -7.26 5.04 20.86
CA SER A 25 -7.67 4.72 22.22
C SER A 25 -6.47 4.28 23.07
N GLY A 26 -6.33 4.83 24.26
CA GLY A 26 -5.27 4.44 25.21
C GLY A 26 -3.87 4.53 24.59
N THR A 27 -3.26 3.35 24.37
CA THR A 27 -1.92 3.20 23.77
C THR A 27 -1.93 2.85 22.28
N GLN A 28 -3.11 2.80 21.64
CA GLN A 28 -3.25 2.45 20.23
C GLN A 28 -3.14 3.71 19.35
N THR A 29 -2.23 3.66 18.38
CA THR A 29 -2.02 4.73 17.40
C THR A 29 -2.26 4.18 16.00
N ILE A 30 -3.06 4.90 15.22
CA ILE A 30 -3.28 4.61 13.80
C ILE A 30 -2.29 5.43 12.98
N LEU A 31 -1.57 4.79 12.07
CA LEU A 31 -0.70 5.43 11.08
C LEU A 31 -1.27 5.18 9.69
N ASN A 32 -1.57 6.26 8.96
CA ASN A 32 -2.08 6.15 7.59
C ASN A 32 -0.92 5.99 6.61
N THR A 33 -1.15 5.19 5.57
CA THR A 33 -0.24 5.09 4.43
C THR A 33 -0.91 5.70 3.21
N MET A 34 -0.21 6.61 2.54
CA MET A 34 -0.69 7.36 1.38
C MET A 34 0.03 6.87 0.11
N LEU A 35 -0.75 6.41 -0.86
CA LEU A 35 -0.29 6.17 -2.21
C LEU A 35 -0.39 7.46 -3.00
N SER A 36 0.69 7.84 -3.66
CA SER A 36 0.78 8.90 -4.67
C SER A 36 1.14 8.28 -6.01
N VAL A 37 0.48 8.70 -7.08
CA VAL A 37 0.73 8.20 -8.44
C VAL A 37 0.75 9.36 -9.42
N SER A 38 1.55 9.27 -10.47
CA SER A 38 1.42 10.20 -11.59
C SER A 38 0.08 10.01 -12.33
N SER A 39 -0.37 11.00 -13.11
CA SER A 39 -1.66 10.98 -13.81
C SER A 39 -1.83 9.83 -14.81
N ASN A 40 -0.73 9.18 -15.22
CA ASN A 40 -0.74 8.13 -16.24
C ASN A 40 -0.40 6.74 -15.67
N GLU A 41 -0.18 6.64 -14.35
CA GLU A 41 0.11 5.37 -13.69
C GLU A 41 -1.19 4.71 -13.23
N SER A 42 -1.26 3.38 -13.28
CA SER A 42 -2.40 2.60 -12.79
C SER A 42 -1.92 1.47 -11.90
N VAL A 43 -2.29 1.53 -10.63
CA VAL A 43 -1.84 0.57 -9.62
C VAL A 43 -2.91 -0.51 -9.39
N SER A 44 -2.62 -1.75 -9.78
CA SER A 44 -3.53 -2.88 -9.60
C SER A 44 -3.36 -3.59 -8.25
N ALA A 45 -2.14 -3.57 -7.71
CA ALA A 45 -1.74 -4.14 -6.43
C ALA A 45 -0.46 -3.48 -5.93
N ILE A 46 -0.24 -3.50 -4.62
CA ILE A 46 0.97 -2.98 -3.97
C ILE A 46 1.44 -3.99 -2.92
N GLN A 47 2.75 -4.18 -2.83
CA GLN A 47 3.38 -4.79 -1.68
C GLN A 47 4.43 -3.84 -1.13
N PHE A 48 4.47 -3.65 0.18
CA PHE A 48 5.50 -2.89 0.86
C PHE A 48 5.83 -3.49 2.22
N ASP A 49 7.03 -3.17 2.71
CA ASP A 49 7.47 -3.50 4.05
C ASP A 49 7.52 -2.22 4.88
N ALA A 50 6.88 -2.22 6.04
CA ALA A 50 6.99 -1.14 7.02
C ALA A 50 7.88 -1.57 8.18
N LEU A 51 8.86 -0.73 8.49
CA LEU A 51 9.81 -0.96 9.58
C LEU A 51 9.33 -0.22 10.83
N TYR A 52 9.43 -0.86 11.99
CA TYR A 52 9.05 -0.30 13.28
C TYR A 52 10.00 -0.76 14.38
N ASN A 53 10.01 -0.05 15.52
CA ASN A 53 10.78 -0.46 16.68
C ASN A 53 9.93 -1.43 17.54
N PRO A 54 10.24 -2.74 17.57
CA PRO A 54 9.42 -3.72 18.27
C PRO A 54 9.50 -3.61 19.80
N TYR A 55 10.43 -2.81 20.34
CA TYR A 55 10.51 -2.52 21.78
C TYR A 55 9.62 -1.34 22.21
N VAL A 56 9.05 -0.61 21.25
CA VAL A 56 8.20 0.57 21.50
C VAL A 56 6.76 0.33 21.06
N CYS A 57 6.57 -0.35 19.92
CA CYS A 57 5.24 -0.64 19.39
C CYS A 57 5.13 -2.06 18.84
N GLU A 58 3.89 -2.54 18.80
CA GLU A 58 3.47 -3.79 18.17
C GLU A 58 2.42 -3.47 17.11
N ILE A 59 2.47 -4.19 15.98
CA ILE A 59 1.44 -4.11 14.94
C ILE A 59 0.27 -4.98 15.35
N ILE A 60 -0.81 -4.36 15.81
CA ILE A 60 -2.03 -5.05 16.24
C ILE A 60 -2.89 -5.47 15.04
N THR A 61 -3.02 -4.58 14.05
CA THR A 61 -3.82 -4.80 12.85
C THR A 61 -3.32 -3.94 11.69
N VAL A 62 -3.65 -4.33 10.47
CA VAL A 62 -3.53 -3.52 9.26
C VAL A 62 -4.85 -3.59 8.51
N THR A 63 -5.42 -2.42 8.20
CA THR A 63 -6.73 -2.30 7.56
C THR A 63 -6.62 -1.60 6.22
N ALA A 64 -7.53 -1.91 5.30
CA ALA A 64 -7.60 -1.24 4.00
C ALA A 64 -7.98 0.24 4.15
N GLY A 65 -7.18 1.11 3.52
CA GLY A 65 -7.52 2.51 3.32
C GLY A 65 -8.68 2.70 2.34
N SER A 66 -9.25 3.91 2.30
CA SER A 66 -10.43 4.22 1.47
C SER A 66 -10.20 3.97 -0.03
N SER A 67 -8.98 4.20 -0.53
CA SER A 67 -8.63 3.96 -1.94
C SER A 67 -8.63 2.47 -2.25
N SER A 68 -8.02 1.66 -1.38
CA SER A 68 -8.03 0.20 -1.47
C SER A 68 -9.44 -0.37 -1.43
N VAL A 69 -10.29 0.15 -0.52
CA VAL A 69 -11.70 -0.24 -0.41
C VAL A 69 -12.49 0.13 -1.67
N SER A 70 -12.31 1.35 -2.20
CA SER A 70 -13.00 1.81 -3.41
C SER A 70 -12.63 0.95 -4.64
N ALA A 71 -11.39 0.48 -4.71
CA ALA A 71 -10.89 -0.42 -5.73
C ALA A 71 -11.25 -1.89 -5.45
N GLN A 72 -12.01 -2.18 -4.39
CA GLN A 72 -12.40 -3.53 -3.98
C GLN A 72 -11.18 -4.46 -3.80
N LYS A 73 -10.10 -3.91 -3.23
CA LYS A 73 -8.90 -4.67 -2.88
C LYS A 73 -8.95 -5.13 -1.43
N GLN A 74 -8.26 -6.22 -1.15
CA GLN A 74 -8.09 -6.78 0.19
C GLN A 74 -6.67 -6.51 0.67
N VAL A 75 -6.56 -6.24 1.97
CA VAL A 75 -5.27 -6.15 2.66
C VAL A 75 -4.98 -7.49 3.30
N GLN A 76 -3.76 -7.96 3.10
CA GLN A 76 -3.16 -9.06 3.83
C GLN A 76 -1.83 -8.56 4.40
N TYR A 77 -1.49 -9.00 5.61
CA TYR A 77 -0.21 -8.63 6.21
C TYR A 77 0.37 -9.78 7.01
N ASN A 78 1.69 -9.75 7.19
CA ASN A 78 2.39 -10.70 8.06
C ASN A 78 3.62 -10.04 8.69
N ILE A 79 3.90 -10.36 9.94
CA ILE A 79 5.17 -9.99 10.59
C ILE A 79 6.26 -10.91 10.04
N VAL A 80 7.19 -10.36 9.25
CA VAL A 80 8.27 -11.13 8.61
C VAL A 80 9.33 -11.48 9.65
N THR A 81 9.74 -10.47 10.42
CA THR A 81 10.61 -10.56 11.59
C THR A 81 10.17 -9.48 12.59
N PRO A 82 10.53 -9.56 13.88
CA PRO A 82 10.28 -8.47 14.81
C PRO A 82 10.82 -7.14 14.26
N GLY A 83 9.94 -6.12 14.15
CA GLY A 83 10.28 -4.81 13.60
C GLY A 83 10.06 -4.65 12.09
N GLN A 84 9.54 -5.67 11.40
CA GLN A 84 9.18 -5.60 9.97
C GLN A 84 7.83 -6.27 9.70
N VAL A 85 6.86 -5.49 9.25
CA VAL A 85 5.58 -5.99 8.74
C VAL A 85 5.55 -5.87 7.23
N ARG A 86 5.17 -6.95 6.55
CA ARG A 86 4.86 -6.94 5.11
C ARG A 86 3.38 -6.75 4.93
N VAL A 87 3.00 -5.80 4.08
CA VAL A 87 1.61 -5.52 3.70
C VAL A 87 1.45 -5.76 2.20
N ILE A 88 0.41 -6.48 1.83
CA ILE A 88 0.01 -6.78 0.46
C ILE A 88 -1.43 -6.28 0.27
N ILE A 89 -1.62 -5.45 -0.74
CA ILE A 89 -2.92 -4.90 -1.12
C ILE A 89 -3.20 -5.36 -2.53
N ALA A 90 -4.15 -6.28 -2.69
CA ALA A 90 -4.44 -6.91 -3.98
C ALA A 90 -5.89 -7.40 -4.06
N GLY A 91 -6.31 -7.78 -5.27
CA GLY A 91 -7.63 -8.38 -5.50
C GLY A 91 -7.72 -8.99 -6.89
N LEU A 92 -8.53 -10.04 -7.02
CA LEU A 92 -8.79 -10.71 -8.30
C LEU A 92 -9.85 -9.96 -9.12
N ASN A 93 -9.60 -8.67 -9.36
CA ASN A 93 -10.47 -7.79 -10.14
C ASN A 93 -9.60 -6.75 -10.91
N PRO A 94 -10.12 -6.19 -12.01
CA PRO A 94 -9.37 -5.26 -12.85
C PRO A 94 -9.38 -3.81 -12.32
N ASN A 95 -10.01 -3.53 -11.17
CA ASN A 95 -10.10 -2.17 -10.65
C ASN A 95 -8.70 -1.64 -10.26
N ILE A 96 -8.51 -0.34 -10.41
CA ILE A 96 -7.26 0.35 -10.09
C ILE A 96 -7.40 1.04 -8.73
N ILE A 97 -6.35 0.98 -7.93
CA ILE A 97 -6.25 1.72 -6.66
C ILE A 97 -6.00 3.20 -7.00
N PRO A 98 -6.94 4.12 -6.69
CA PRO A 98 -6.73 5.54 -6.91
C PRO A 98 -5.67 6.10 -5.95
N ILE A 99 -5.22 7.32 -6.22
CA ILE A 99 -4.44 8.11 -5.27
C ILE A 99 -5.21 8.25 -3.94
N GLY A 100 -4.52 8.11 -2.83
CA GLY A 100 -5.12 8.25 -1.51
C GLY A 100 -4.62 7.24 -0.49
N SER A 101 -5.35 7.14 0.62
CA SER A 101 -5.06 6.19 1.69
C SER A 101 -5.25 4.76 1.20
N VAL A 102 -4.23 3.92 1.40
CA VAL A 102 -4.21 2.51 0.98
C VAL A 102 -4.17 1.55 2.16
#